data_AF-A0A0Q5LW21-F1
#
_entry.id   AF-A0A0Q5LW21-F1
#
_cell.length_a   1.000
_cell.length_b   1.000
_cell.length_c   1.000
_cell.angle_alpha   90.00
_cell.angle_beta   90.00
_cell.angle_gamma   90.00
#
_symmetry.space_group_name_H-M   'P 1'
#
loop_
_entity.id
_entity.type
_entity.pdbx_description
1 polymer ?
#
loop_
_entity_poly.entity_id
_entity_poly.type
_entity_poly.pdbx_seq_one_letter_code
_entity_poly.pdbx_strand_id
1 'polypeptide(L)'
;MTDTSDFFEELIDDAPRDPQSSGFTASFRGYDKAEVDSALSALRNQLQQAKADLAATEARHEDAVEALREEERIAREELEAELLATKAKAAETEQQVATLTNELVDTPRADGQEAPSREQFEAILRVAEEQANVLIQNAAVQADRLMAAAREEVTTQRAEADADVTRIIAHAQHDADQVRLKIDTEYTAHQATLEREAAHAAERVHQATQEATAIRTEAEKGAAALRSLVTRETTQLRAEAEREVREMNARVLEFEETLTRRQDDAQQEFLVLHNQAVAHAERITNDANEQVAASLDHAQRISAKADDYERLMRSQAQTIEADAQVRARDTLDRARVKSQKIVDSVTSHTSAVLRDAEDQARQLRWQQQQLASFMAEVRELIRPDGIFSDQQTDDLRPAELLGDEPRDDEGDASRSEKEIVEIVDDPITTL
;
A
#
# COMPACT_ATOMS: atom_id res chain seq x y z
N MET A 1 -89.84 -0.94 -33.14
CA MET A 1 -89.21 -2.23 -33.52
C MET A 1 -87.96 -1.89 -34.31
N THR A 2 -87.06 -1.20 -33.65
CA THR A 2 -86.06 -0.31 -34.28
C THR A 2 -84.83 -0.10 -33.38
N ASP A 3 -84.95 -0.39 -32.09
CA ASP A 3 -84.00 -0.03 -31.04
C ASP A 3 -82.78 -0.98 -30.96
N THR A 4 -82.80 -2.06 -31.75
CA THR A 4 -81.75 -3.10 -31.73
C THR A 4 -80.53 -2.75 -32.59
N SER A 5 -80.65 -1.83 -33.55
CA SER A 5 -79.48 -1.25 -34.24
C SER A 5 -78.70 -0.34 -33.31
N ASP A 6 -79.41 0.62 -32.72
CA ASP A 6 -78.83 1.74 -31.99
C ASP A 6 -78.10 1.24 -30.74
N PHE A 7 -78.61 0.21 -30.05
CA PHE A 7 -77.90 -0.46 -28.95
C PHE A 7 -76.56 -1.06 -29.36
N PHE A 8 -76.46 -1.67 -30.56
CA PHE A 8 -75.19 -2.23 -31.05
C PHE A 8 -74.21 -1.14 -31.47
N GLU A 9 -74.71 -0.04 -32.04
CA GLU A 9 -73.87 1.09 -32.49
C GLU A 9 -73.37 1.92 -31.28
N GLU A 10 -74.21 2.13 -30.27
CA GLU A 10 -73.85 2.72 -28.97
C GLU A 10 -72.83 1.86 -28.21
N LEU A 11 -73.01 0.53 -28.16
CA LEU A 11 -72.06 -0.40 -27.52
C LEU A 11 -70.70 -0.45 -28.25
N ILE A 12 -70.67 -0.12 -29.55
CA ILE A 12 -69.45 -0.09 -30.37
C ILE A 12 -68.66 1.21 -30.17
N ASP A 13 -69.31 2.33 -29.82
CA ASP A 13 -68.68 3.64 -29.60
C ASP A 13 -68.45 4.01 -28.12
N ASP A 14 -69.29 3.54 -27.18
CA ASP A 14 -69.05 3.70 -25.72
C ASP A 14 -68.00 2.72 -25.17
N ALA A 15 -67.64 1.69 -25.95
CA ALA A 15 -66.42 0.92 -25.71
C ALA A 15 -65.21 1.89 -25.75
N PRO A 16 -64.50 2.14 -24.63
CA PRO A 16 -63.51 3.22 -24.56
C PRO A 16 -62.28 2.89 -25.40
N ARG A 17 -62.29 3.34 -26.66
CA ARG A 17 -61.18 3.25 -27.62
C ARG A 17 -60.06 4.22 -27.23
N ASP A 18 -59.46 4.01 -26.06
CA ASP A 18 -58.35 4.81 -25.55
C ASP A 18 -57.13 4.65 -26.49
N PRO A 19 -56.82 5.65 -27.33
CA PRO A 19 -55.99 5.48 -28.53
C PRO A 19 -54.48 5.44 -28.22
N GLN A 20 -54.12 5.24 -26.95
CA GLN A 20 -52.75 5.21 -26.44
C GLN A 20 -52.32 3.81 -25.97
N SER A 21 -53.21 2.81 -26.03
CA SER A 21 -53.08 1.53 -25.30
C SER A 21 -52.62 0.32 -26.14
N SER A 22 -52.23 0.49 -27.41
CA SER A 22 -51.97 -0.61 -28.35
C SER A 22 -50.62 -1.34 -28.20
N GLY A 23 -49.92 -1.20 -27.07
CA GLY A 23 -48.72 -1.98 -26.78
C GLY A 23 -48.15 -1.77 -25.37
N PHE A 24 -47.85 -2.88 -24.68
CA PHE A 24 -47.08 -2.87 -23.43
C PHE A 24 -45.62 -2.47 -23.68
N THR A 25 -45.03 -1.67 -22.80
CA THR A 25 -43.62 -1.28 -22.91
C THR A 25 -42.69 -2.47 -22.69
N ALA A 26 -41.56 -2.49 -23.40
CA ALA A 26 -40.60 -3.59 -23.38
C ALA A 26 -39.43 -3.28 -22.41
N SER A 27 -39.45 -3.93 -21.25
CA SER A 27 -38.34 -4.03 -20.31
C SER A 27 -37.23 -4.95 -20.84
N PHE A 28 -36.05 -4.88 -20.22
CA PHE A 28 -34.82 -5.57 -20.63
C PHE A 28 -34.92 -7.12 -20.68
N ARG A 29 -36.04 -7.72 -20.20
CA ARG A 29 -36.36 -9.15 -20.27
C ARG A 29 -37.85 -9.46 -20.49
N GLY A 30 -38.61 -8.61 -21.19
CA GLY A 30 -40.03 -8.85 -21.51
C GLY A 30 -40.88 -7.59 -21.33
N TYR A 31 -42.21 -7.73 -21.36
CA TYR A 31 -43.12 -6.60 -21.11
C TYR A 31 -43.04 -6.08 -19.67
N ASP A 32 -43.35 -4.80 -19.45
CA ASP A 32 -43.43 -4.26 -18.09
C ASP A 32 -44.56 -4.93 -17.29
N LYS A 33 -44.21 -5.34 -16.07
CA LYS A 33 -45.12 -6.11 -15.23
C LYS A 33 -46.25 -5.26 -14.66
N ALA A 34 -46.02 -3.99 -14.32
CA ALA A 34 -47.04 -3.13 -13.75
C ALA A 34 -48.08 -2.71 -14.80
N GLU A 35 -47.65 -2.47 -16.03
CA GLU A 35 -48.57 -2.26 -17.17
C GLU A 35 -49.42 -3.51 -17.44
N VAL A 36 -48.79 -4.70 -17.52
CA VAL A 36 -49.51 -5.96 -17.76
C VAL A 36 -50.45 -6.32 -16.59
N ASP A 37 -50.02 -6.21 -15.33
CA ASP A 37 -50.86 -6.49 -14.16
C ASP A 37 -52.04 -5.50 -14.06
N SER A 38 -51.83 -4.21 -14.39
CA SER A 38 -52.91 -3.21 -14.38
C SER A 38 -53.92 -3.43 -15.51
N ALA A 39 -53.49 -3.66 -16.76
CA ALA A 39 -54.39 -4.01 -17.86
C ALA A 39 -55.17 -5.31 -17.58
N LEU A 40 -54.51 -6.34 -17.03
CA LEU A 40 -55.17 -7.58 -16.62
C LEU A 40 -56.13 -7.38 -15.43
N SER A 41 -55.98 -6.33 -14.62
CA SER A 41 -56.97 -5.96 -13.59
C SER A 41 -58.18 -5.25 -14.19
N ALA A 42 -57.95 -4.31 -15.13
CA ALA A 42 -59.01 -3.60 -15.84
C ALA A 42 -59.88 -4.58 -16.64
N LEU A 43 -59.26 -5.49 -17.39
CA LEU A 43 -59.95 -6.52 -18.17
C LEU A 43 -60.75 -7.50 -17.28
N ARG A 44 -60.25 -7.85 -16.09
CA ARG A 44 -61.01 -8.67 -15.12
C ARG A 44 -62.22 -7.91 -14.58
N ASN A 45 -62.08 -6.62 -14.28
CA ASN A 45 -63.19 -5.78 -13.82
C ASN A 45 -64.25 -5.60 -14.93
N GLN A 46 -63.83 -5.34 -16.18
CA GLN A 46 -64.72 -5.27 -17.35
C GLN A 46 -65.46 -6.61 -17.58
N LEU A 47 -64.76 -7.74 -17.50
CA LEU A 47 -65.36 -9.07 -17.63
C LEU A 47 -66.34 -9.39 -16.49
N GLN A 48 -66.06 -8.92 -15.27
CA GLN A 48 -66.99 -9.05 -14.14
C GLN A 48 -68.22 -8.15 -14.30
N GLN A 49 -68.04 -6.92 -14.80
CA GLN A 49 -69.14 -5.98 -15.09
C GLN A 49 -70.05 -6.55 -16.19
N ALA A 50 -69.51 -6.91 -17.35
CA ALA A 50 -70.27 -7.50 -18.46
C ALA A 50 -71.03 -8.78 -18.07
N LYS A 51 -70.53 -9.56 -17.10
CA LYS A 51 -71.26 -10.71 -16.53
C LYS A 51 -72.40 -10.31 -15.61
N ALA A 52 -72.24 -9.24 -14.83
CA ALA A 52 -73.32 -8.71 -14.01
C ALA A 52 -74.43 -8.09 -14.89
N ASP A 53 -74.05 -7.38 -15.95
CA ASP A 53 -74.98 -6.80 -16.91
C ASP A 53 -75.72 -7.88 -17.71
N LEU A 54 -75.02 -8.93 -18.17
CA LEU A 54 -75.65 -10.10 -18.80
C LEU A 54 -76.70 -10.73 -17.87
N ALA A 55 -76.33 -11.07 -16.63
CA ALA A 55 -77.26 -11.65 -15.65
C ALA A 55 -78.46 -10.72 -15.35
N ALA A 56 -78.25 -9.40 -15.36
CA ALA A 56 -79.33 -8.43 -15.21
C ALA A 56 -80.24 -8.35 -16.46
N THR A 57 -79.72 -8.58 -17.66
CA THR A 57 -80.55 -8.69 -18.88
C THR A 57 -81.30 -10.03 -18.96
N GLU A 58 -80.69 -11.13 -18.53
CA GLU A 58 -81.32 -12.45 -18.44
C GLU A 58 -82.51 -12.41 -17.47
N ALA A 59 -82.34 -11.85 -16.26
CA ALA A 59 -83.43 -11.69 -15.29
C ALA A 59 -84.59 -10.85 -15.83
N ARG A 60 -84.32 -9.70 -16.47
CA ARG A 60 -85.37 -8.86 -17.11
C ARG A 60 -86.12 -9.60 -18.22
N HIS A 61 -85.44 -10.49 -18.94
CA HIS A 61 -86.06 -11.30 -19.99
C HIS A 61 -86.93 -12.41 -19.38
N GLU A 62 -86.51 -13.03 -18.27
CA GLU A 62 -87.34 -13.97 -17.51
C GLU A 62 -88.60 -13.27 -16.98
N ASP A 63 -88.47 -12.12 -16.29
CA ASP A 63 -89.59 -11.29 -15.81
C ASP A 63 -90.60 -10.95 -16.94
N ALA A 64 -90.10 -10.49 -18.09
CA ALA A 64 -90.93 -10.13 -19.23
C ALA A 64 -91.65 -11.34 -19.86
N VAL A 65 -91.00 -12.51 -19.89
CA VAL A 65 -91.61 -13.75 -20.37
C VAL A 65 -92.65 -14.30 -19.39
N GLU A 66 -92.49 -14.11 -18.08
CA GLU A 66 -93.53 -14.44 -17.11
C GLU A 66 -94.74 -13.49 -17.19
N ALA A 67 -94.52 -12.19 -17.38
CA ALA A 67 -95.59 -11.22 -17.61
C ALA A 67 -96.44 -11.57 -18.86
N LEU A 68 -95.81 -11.87 -19.99
CA LEU A 68 -96.50 -12.27 -21.22
C LEU A 68 -97.28 -13.59 -21.06
N ARG A 69 -96.81 -14.52 -20.22
CA ARG A 69 -97.54 -15.77 -19.89
C ARG A 69 -98.77 -15.51 -19.02
N GLU A 70 -98.71 -14.53 -18.12
CA GLU A 70 -99.84 -14.11 -17.29
C GLU A 70 -100.93 -13.45 -18.16
N GLU A 71 -100.54 -12.53 -19.05
CA GLU A 71 -101.45 -11.89 -20.02
C GLU A 71 -102.12 -12.92 -20.94
N GLU A 72 -101.35 -13.85 -21.51
CA GLU A 72 -101.87 -14.99 -22.29
C GLU A 72 -102.85 -15.87 -21.48
N ARG A 73 -102.63 -16.06 -20.18
CA ARG A 73 -103.56 -16.84 -19.35
C ARG A 73 -104.87 -16.10 -19.14
N ILE A 74 -104.81 -14.82 -18.79
CA ILE A 74 -106.01 -13.97 -18.57
C ILE A 74 -106.86 -13.90 -19.85
N ALA A 75 -106.24 -13.64 -21.00
CA ALA A 75 -106.96 -13.58 -22.28
C ALA A 75 -107.65 -14.92 -22.65
N ARG A 76 -107.06 -16.07 -22.28
CA ARG A 76 -107.68 -17.38 -22.46
C ARG A 76 -108.84 -17.64 -21.49
N GLU A 77 -108.70 -17.25 -20.22
CA GLU A 77 -109.77 -17.33 -19.22
C GLU A 77 -110.99 -16.48 -19.64
N GLU A 78 -110.77 -15.29 -20.21
CA GLU A 78 -111.83 -14.44 -20.78
C GLU A 78 -112.50 -15.09 -22.01
N LEU A 79 -111.73 -15.59 -22.98
CA LEU A 79 -112.26 -16.27 -24.16
C LEU A 79 -113.04 -17.56 -23.82
N GLU A 80 -112.60 -18.33 -22.82
CA GLU A 80 -113.37 -19.49 -22.34
C GLU A 80 -114.69 -19.07 -21.67
N ALA A 81 -114.71 -17.96 -20.92
CA ALA A 81 -115.94 -17.41 -20.36
C ALA A 81 -116.93 -16.93 -21.45
N GLU A 82 -116.45 -16.29 -22.51
CA GLU A 82 -117.31 -15.92 -23.66
C GLU A 82 -117.85 -17.14 -24.41
N LEU A 83 -117.03 -18.19 -24.60
CA LEU A 83 -117.44 -19.45 -25.20
C LEU A 83 -118.48 -20.21 -24.35
N LEU A 84 -118.43 -20.08 -23.02
CA LEU A 84 -119.46 -20.62 -22.13
C LEU A 84 -120.74 -19.77 -22.17
N ALA A 85 -120.63 -18.44 -22.17
CA ALA A 85 -121.77 -17.53 -22.23
C ALA A 85 -122.54 -17.63 -23.56
N THR A 86 -121.84 -17.84 -24.69
CA THR A 86 -122.46 -18.06 -26.01
C THR A 86 -123.15 -19.42 -26.11
N LYS A 87 -122.53 -20.50 -25.59
CA LYS A 87 -123.17 -21.82 -25.46
C LYS A 87 -124.42 -21.79 -24.58
N ALA A 88 -124.39 -21.05 -23.47
CA ALA A 88 -125.56 -20.88 -22.60
C ALA A 88 -126.73 -20.21 -23.34
N LYS A 89 -126.47 -19.12 -24.09
CA LYS A 89 -127.48 -18.46 -24.93
C LYS A 89 -128.04 -19.38 -26.01
N ALA A 90 -127.20 -20.19 -26.66
CA ALA A 90 -127.66 -21.18 -27.64
C ALA A 90 -128.62 -22.20 -27.00
N ALA A 91 -128.22 -22.81 -25.88
CA ALA A 91 -129.07 -23.74 -25.14
C ALA A 91 -130.37 -23.10 -24.61
N GLU A 92 -130.34 -21.81 -24.24
CA GLU A 92 -131.56 -21.06 -23.88
C GLU A 92 -132.49 -20.92 -25.09
N THR A 93 -131.96 -20.57 -26.27
CA THR A 93 -132.79 -20.49 -27.50
C THR A 93 -133.33 -21.86 -27.94
N GLU A 94 -132.57 -22.94 -27.76
CA GLU A 94 -133.06 -24.31 -27.98
C GLU A 94 -134.20 -24.67 -27.01
N GLN A 95 -134.07 -24.28 -25.73
CA GLN A 95 -135.14 -24.46 -24.73
C GLN A 95 -136.37 -23.61 -25.06
N GLN A 96 -136.21 -22.36 -25.50
CA GLN A 96 -137.33 -21.51 -25.93
C GLN A 96 -138.06 -22.10 -27.15
N VAL A 97 -137.33 -22.65 -28.13
CA VAL A 97 -137.92 -23.39 -29.25
C VAL A 97 -138.64 -24.65 -28.77
N ALA A 98 -138.08 -25.39 -27.82
CA ALA A 98 -138.73 -26.57 -27.24
C ALA A 98 -139.99 -26.22 -26.42
N THR A 99 -140.00 -25.13 -25.65
CA THR A 99 -141.21 -24.69 -24.92
C THR A 99 -142.29 -24.20 -25.88
N LEU A 100 -141.94 -23.40 -26.91
CA LEU A 100 -142.90 -22.99 -27.94
C LEU A 100 -143.45 -24.20 -28.73
N THR A 101 -142.62 -25.22 -28.97
CA THR A 101 -143.07 -26.49 -29.58
C THR A 101 -144.06 -27.22 -28.68
N ASN A 102 -143.79 -27.29 -27.37
CA ASN A 102 -144.68 -27.93 -26.41
C ASN A 102 -145.99 -27.14 -26.21
N GLU A 103 -145.95 -25.80 -26.15
CA GLU A 103 -147.16 -24.97 -26.09
C GLU A 103 -148.04 -25.13 -27.34
N LEU A 104 -147.43 -25.37 -28.52
CA LEU A 104 -148.14 -25.68 -29.77
C LEU A 104 -148.73 -27.11 -29.82
N VAL A 105 -148.27 -28.01 -28.94
CA VAL A 105 -148.74 -29.40 -28.83
C VAL A 105 -149.76 -29.58 -27.71
N ASP A 106 -149.54 -28.95 -26.56
CA ASP A 106 -150.38 -29.05 -25.35
C ASP A 106 -151.52 -28.01 -25.31
N THR A 107 -151.64 -27.12 -26.32
CA THR A 107 -152.76 -26.18 -26.42
C THR A 107 -154.09 -26.93 -26.57
N PRO A 108 -155.01 -26.87 -25.57
CA PRO A 108 -156.26 -27.61 -25.67
C PRO A 108 -157.16 -27.00 -26.75
N ARG A 109 -157.70 -27.82 -27.66
CA ARG A 109 -158.73 -27.37 -28.61
C ARG A 109 -160.01 -26.99 -27.86
N ALA A 110 -160.17 -25.69 -27.62
CA ALA A 110 -161.29 -25.08 -26.89
C ALA A 110 -161.88 -23.91 -27.71
N ASP A 111 -163.18 -23.78 -27.92
CA ASP A 111 -164.29 -24.67 -27.58
C ASP A 111 -165.31 -24.68 -28.72
N GLY A 112 -165.57 -25.86 -29.31
CA GLY A 112 -166.64 -26.06 -30.29
C GLY A 112 -166.53 -25.30 -31.63
N GLN A 113 -165.52 -24.43 -31.79
CA GLN A 113 -165.11 -23.93 -33.09
C GLN A 113 -164.34 -25.02 -33.83
N GLU A 114 -164.51 -25.08 -35.14
CA GLU A 114 -164.11 -26.23 -35.96
C GLU A 114 -162.61 -26.51 -35.77
N ALA A 115 -162.30 -27.66 -35.15
CA ALA A 115 -161.00 -28.26 -35.30
C ALA A 115 -160.73 -28.34 -36.81
N PRO A 116 -159.64 -27.76 -37.33
CA PRO A 116 -159.40 -27.77 -38.77
C PRO A 116 -159.48 -29.22 -39.23
N SER A 117 -160.27 -29.49 -40.28
CA SER A 117 -160.57 -30.85 -40.72
C SER A 117 -159.28 -31.64 -40.89
N ARG A 118 -159.33 -32.98 -40.87
CA ARG A 118 -158.09 -33.78 -41.03
C ARG A 118 -157.31 -33.35 -42.29
N GLU A 119 -158.03 -32.96 -43.34
CA GLU A 119 -157.52 -32.39 -44.59
C GLU A 119 -156.92 -30.97 -44.42
N GLN A 120 -157.50 -30.12 -43.56
CA GLN A 120 -156.93 -28.79 -43.24
C GLN A 120 -155.72 -28.89 -42.31
N PHE A 121 -155.69 -29.84 -41.38
CA PHE A 121 -154.50 -30.12 -40.56
C PHE A 121 -153.39 -30.75 -41.41
N GLU A 122 -153.73 -31.65 -42.35
CA GLU A 122 -152.83 -32.14 -43.39
C GLU A 122 -152.40 -31.02 -44.37
N ALA A 123 -153.26 -30.05 -44.68
CA ALA A 123 -152.88 -28.88 -45.49
C ALA A 123 -151.94 -27.93 -44.73
N ILE A 124 -152.17 -27.68 -43.44
CA ILE A 124 -151.25 -26.89 -42.59
C ILE A 124 -149.92 -27.64 -42.44
N LEU A 125 -149.93 -28.95 -42.20
CA LEU A 125 -148.71 -29.77 -42.15
C LEU A 125 -147.99 -29.78 -43.50
N ARG A 126 -148.70 -29.84 -44.62
CA ARG A 126 -148.11 -29.80 -45.97
C ARG A 126 -147.54 -28.43 -46.31
N VAL A 127 -148.21 -27.34 -45.92
CA VAL A 127 -147.69 -25.97 -46.04
C VAL A 127 -146.49 -25.76 -45.11
N ALA A 128 -146.49 -26.34 -43.92
CA ALA A 128 -145.36 -26.31 -43.00
C ALA A 128 -144.19 -27.18 -43.48
N GLU A 129 -144.46 -28.34 -44.10
CA GLU A 129 -143.46 -29.21 -44.75
C GLU A 129 -142.86 -28.52 -45.98
N GLU A 130 -143.69 -27.87 -46.81
CA GLU A 130 -143.24 -27.11 -47.98
C GLU A 130 -142.48 -25.84 -47.57
N GLN A 131 -142.90 -25.13 -46.51
CA GLN A 131 -142.14 -24.03 -45.93
C GLN A 131 -140.84 -24.50 -45.25
N ALA A 132 -140.84 -25.62 -44.53
CA ALA A 132 -139.64 -26.20 -43.93
C ALA A 132 -138.66 -26.67 -45.01
N ASN A 133 -139.15 -27.29 -46.09
CA ASN A 133 -138.36 -27.67 -47.25
C ASN A 133 -137.77 -26.44 -47.96
N VAL A 134 -138.55 -25.36 -48.13
CA VAL A 134 -138.06 -24.07 -48.63
C VAL A 134 -137.03 -23.43 -47.68
N LEU A 135 -137.20 -23.52 -46.36
CA LEU A 135 -136.23 -23.02 -45.38
C LEU A 135 -134.95 -23.86 -45.39
N ILE A 136 -135.04 -25.18 -45.50
CA ILE A 136 -133.89 -26.11 -45.62
C ILE A 136 -133.15 -25.87 -46.94
N GLN A 137 -133.86 -25.67 -48.06
CA GLN A 137 -133.24 -25.33 -49.35
C GLN A 137 -132.56 -23.96 -49.31
N ASN A 138 -133.18 -22.94 -48.69
CA ASN A 138 -132.53 -21.64 -48.50
C ASN A 138 -131.32 -21.75 -47.57
N ALA A 139 -131.42 -22.48 -46.46
CA ALA A 139 -130.31 -22.70 -45.52
C ALA A 139 -129.15 -23.45 -46.20
N ALA A 140 -129.43 -24.47 -47.01
CA ALA A 140 -128.43 -25.16 -47.81
C ALA A 140 -127.75 -24.22 -48.83
N VAL A 141 -128.52 -23.41 -49.57
CA VAL A 141 -127.97 -22.43 -50.52
C VAL A 141 -127.14 -21.35 -49.83
N GLN A 142 -127.52 -20.90 -48.62
CA GLN A 142 -126.71 -19.96 -47.84
C GLN A 142 -125.47 -20.63 -47.23
N ALA A 143 -125.55 -21.89 -46.80
CA ALA A 143 -124.40 -22.66 -46.34
C ALA A 143 -123.39 -22.92 -47.47
N ASP A 144 -123.86 -23.28 -48.67
CA ASP A 144 -123.01 -23.44 -49.86
C ASP A 144 -122.33 -22.11 -50.24
N ARG A 145 -123.03 -20.97 -50.14
CA ARG A 145 -122.44 -19.63 -50.34
C ARG A 145 -121.40 -19.28 -49.28
N LEU A 146 -121.67 -19.55 -48.00
CA LEU A 146 -120.71 -19.34 -46.91
C LEU A 146 -119.48 -20.24 -47.08
N MET A 147 -119.67 -21.50 -47.45
CA MET A 147 -118.59 -22.45 -47.73
C MET A 147 -117.80 -22.09 -48.99
N ALA A 148 -118.44 -21.49 -50.01
CA ALA A 148 -117.74 -20.95 -51.18
C ALA A 148 -116.90 -19.73 -50.80
N ALA A 149 -117.49 -18.76 -50.10
CA ALA A 149 -116.80 -17.55 -49.65
C ALA A 149 -115.62 -17.86 -48.71
N ALA A 150 -115.82 -18.75 -47.72
CA ALA A 150 -114.75 -19.17 -46.82
C ALA A 150 -113.64 -19.96 -47.53
N ARG A 151 -113.95 -20.71 -48.61
CA ARG A 151 -112.92 -21.34 -49.46
C ARG A 151 -112.15 -20.31 -50.27
N GLU A 152 -112.84 -19.31 -50.83
CA GLU A 152 -112.22 -18.21 -51.57
C GLU A 152 -111.30 -17.39 -50.66
N GLU A 153 -111.77 -17.03 -49.46
CA GLU A 153 -110.98 -16.36 -48.42
C GLU A 153 -109.75 -17.19 -48.03
N VAL A 154 -109.89 -18.48 -47.76
CA VAL A 154 -108.75 -19.36 -47.45
C VAL A 154 -107.78 -19.49 -48.63
N THR A 155 -108.23 -19.43 -49.88
CA THR A 155 -107.31 -19.37 -51.03
C THR A 155 -106.58 -18.03 -51.14
N THR A 156 -107.24 -16.91 -50.83
CA THR A 156 -106.63 -15.58 -50.81
C THR A 156 -105.61 -15.45 -49.69
N GLN A 157 -105.98 -15.79 -48.45
CA GLN A 157 -105.08 -15.78 -47.29
C GLN A 157 -103.83 -16.67 -47.52
N ARG A 158 -103.98 -17.81 -48.21
CA ARG A 158 -102.84 -18.66 -48.59
C ARG A 158 -101.95 -18.01 -49.65
N ALA A 159 -102.53 -17.43 -50.70
CA ALA A 159 -101.76 -16.74 -51.73
C ALA A 159 -101.01 -15.51 -51.18
N GLU A 160 -101.62 -14.80 -50.23
CA GLU A 160 -101.00 -13.69 -49.49
C GLU A 160 -99.88 -14.20 -48.59
N ALA A 161 -100.10 -15.25 -47.80
CA ALA A 161 -99.07 -15.87 -46.95
C ALA A 161 -97.89 -16.43 -47.76
N ASP A 162 -98.13 -17.11 -48.89
CA ASP A 162 -97.08 -17.60 -49.79
C ASP A 162 -96.28 -16.44 -50.41
N ALA A 163 -96.93 -15.33 -50.75
CA ALA A 163 -96.27 -14.12 -51.26
C ALA A 163 -95.45 -13.40 -50.16
N ASP A 164 -95.95 -13.36 -48.93
CA ASP A 164 -95.26 -12.80 -47.76
C ASP A 164 -94.03 -13.64 -47.38
N VAL A 165 -94.17 -14.96 -47.30
CA VAL A 165 -93.06 -15.91 -47.09
C VAL A 165 -92.00 -15.74 -48.18
N THR A 166 -92.42 -15.63 -49.45
CA THR A 166 -91.49 -15.37 -50.57
C THR A 166 -90.75 -14.04 -50.40
N ARG A 167 -91.44 -12.98 -49.96
CA ARG A 167 -90.85 -11.65 -49.71
C ARG A 167 -89.85 -11.67 -48.55
N ILE A 168 -90.20 -12.34 -47.45
CA ILE A 168 -89.34 -12.49 -46.26
C ILE A 168 -88.07 -13.28 -46.62
N ILE A 169 -88.20 -14.39 -47.36
CA ILE A 169 -87.05 -15.18 -47.82
C ILE A 169 -86.15 -14.36 -48.74
N ALA A 170 -86.71 -13.61 -49.70
CA ALA A 170 -85.93 -12.76 -50.60
C ALA A 170 -85.19 -11.62 -49.86
N HIS A 171 -85.83 -11.00 -48.87
CA HIS A 171 -85.21 -9.98 -48.03
C HIS A 171 -84.07 -10.56 -47.18
N ALA A 172 -84.31 -11.67 -46.47
CA ALA A 172 -83.30 -12.33 -45.65
C ALA A 172 -82.10 -12.85 -46.47
N GLN A 173 -82.33 -13.29 -47.72
CA GLN A 173 -81.26 -13.64 -48.65
C GLN A 173 -80.45 -12.40 -49.07
N HIS A 174 -81.12 -11.30 -49.41
CA HIS A 174 -80.44 -10.06 -49.79
C HIS A 174 -79.59 -9.50 -48.65
N ASP A 175 -80.11 -9.51 -47.42
CA ASP A 175 -79.42 -9.02 -46.23
C ASP A 175 -78.22 -9.91 -45.89
N ALA A 176 -78.36 -11.23 -45.99
CA ALA A 176 -77.26 -12.17 -45.80
C ALA A 176 -76.13 -11.97 -46.83
N ASP A 177 -76.47 -11.69 -48.10
CA ASP A 177 -75.48 -11.41 -49.14
C ASP A 177 -74.88 -10.00 -49.02
N GLN A 178 -75.61 -9.00 -48.51
CA GLN A 178 -75.03 -7.71 -48.11
C GLN A 178 -74.03 -7.87 -46.96
N VAL A 179 -74.37 -8.63 -45.92
CA VAL A 179 -73.49 -8.88 -44.76
C VAL A 179 -72.24 -9.64 -45.18
N ARG A 180 -72.36 -10.65 -46.06
CA ARG A 180 -71.20 -11.33 -46.67
C ARG A 180 -70.30 -10.36 -47.42
N LEU A 181 -70.87 -9.52 -48.30
CA LEU A 181 -70.10 -8.56 -49.09
C LEU A 181 -69.36 -7.55 -48.18
N LYS A 182 -70.00 -7.06 -47.10
CA LYS A 182 -69.33 -6.22 -46.09
C LYS A 182 -68.13 -6.96 -45.48
N ILE A 183 -68.35 -8.17 -44.94
CA ILE A 183 -67.31 -9.00 -44.33
C ILE A 183 -66.15 -9.26 -45.31
N ASP A 184 -66.41 -9.60 -46.57
CA ASP A 184 -65.37 -9.85 -47.57
C ASP A 184 -64.55 -8.57 -47.88
N THR A 185 -65.20 -7.40 -47.94
CA THR A 185 -64.51 -6.12 -48.14
C THR A 185 -63.71 -5.67 -46.92
N GLU A 186 -64.24 -5.84 -45.71
CA GLU A 186 -63.56 -5.52 -44.44
C GLU A 186 -62.38 -6.46 -44.22
N TYR A 187 -62.55 -7.77 -44.44
CA TYR A 187 -61.48 -8.76 -44.40
C TYR A 187 -60.36 -8.42 -45.37
N THR A 188 -60.70 -8.08 -46.62
CA THR A 188 -59.71 -7.68 -47.63
C THR A 188 -58.99 -6.38 -47.24
N ALA A 189 -59.70 -5.41 -46.66
CA ALA A 189 -59.12 -4.17 -46.16
C ALA A 189 -58.15 -4.41 -44.99
N HIS A 190 -58.56 -5.23 -44.01
CA HIS A 190 -57.74 -5.59 -42.84
C HIS A 190 -56.52 -6.45 -43.23
N GLN A 191 -56.66 -7.40 -44.15
CA GLN A 191 -55.51 -8.11 -44.71
C GLN A 191 -54.54 -7.12 -45.37
N ALA A 192 -55.05 -6.20 -46.20
CA ALA A 192 -54.22 -5.21 -46.87
C ALA A 192 -53.58 -4.19 -45.90
N THR A 193 -54.12 -3.93 -44.71
CA THR A 193 -53.43 -3.14 -43.68
C THR A 193 -52.36 -3.96 -42.96
N LEU A 194 -52.66 -5.22 -42.59
CA LEU A 194 -51.69 -6.12 -41.95
C LEU A 194 -50.48 -6.41 -42.85
N GLU A 195 -50.68 -6.58 -44.16
CA GLU A 195 -49.59 -6.73 -45.13
C GLU A 195 -48.70 -5.48 -45.22
N ARG A 196 -49.30 -4.28 -45.19
CA ARG A 196 -48.56 -3.00 -45.16
C ARG A 196 -47.80 -2.81 -43.85
N GLU A 197 -48.40 -3.14 -42.71
CA GLU A 197 -47.75 -3.07 -41.40
C GLU A 197 -46.61 -4.07 -41.27
N ALA A 198 -46.80 -5.31 -41.75
CA ALA A 198 -45.75 -6.32 -41.81
C ALA A 198 -44.58 -5.89 -42.72
N ALA A 199 -44.87 -5.29 -43.89
CA ALA A 199 -43.85 -4.72 -44.76
C ALA A 199 -43.08 -3.56 -44.09
N HIS A 200 -43.78 -2.63 -43.43
CA HIS A 200 -43.15 -1.54 -42.67
C HIS A 200 -42.34 -2.03 -41.47
N ALA A 201 -42.78 -3.08 -40.78
CA ALA A 201 -42.04 -3.71 -39.70
C ALA A 201 -40.76 -4.40 -40.22
N ALA A 202 -40.87 -5.15 -41.33
CA ALA A 202 -39.73 -5.77 -41.99
C ALA A 202 -38.69 -4.74 -42.47
N GLU A 203 -39.13 -3.63 -43.07
CA GLU A 203 -38.25 -2.54 -43.50
C GLU A 203 -37.57 -1.86 -42.31
N ARG A 204 -38.29 -1.57 -41.22
CA ARG A 204 -37.69 -1.03 -39.98
C ARG A 204 -36.66 -1.97 -39.37
N VAL A 205 -36.92 -3.28 -39.38
CA VAL A 205 -35.94 -4.29 -38.94
C VAL A 205 -34.73 -4.33 -39.89
N HIS A 206 -34.94 -4.20 -41.21
CA HIS A 206 -33.85 -4.14 -42.16
C HIS A 206 -32.98 -2.90 -41.97
N GLN A 207 -33.58 -1.71 -41.87
CA GLN A 207 -32.87 -0.47 -41.54
C GLN A 207 -32.09 -0.59 -40.22
N ALA A 208 -32.74 -1.05 -39.13
CA ALA A 208 -32.09 -1.22 -37.84
C ALA A 208 -30.91 -2.22 -37.89
N THR A 209 -31.00 -3.29 -38.70
CA THR A 209 -29.86 -4.20 -38.90
C THR A 209 -28.74 -3.58 -39.72
N GLN A 210 -29.05 -2.79 -40.76
CA GLN A 210 -28.03 -2.03 -41.50
C GLN A 210 -27.31 -1.04 -40.57
N GLU A 211 -28.05 -0.23 -39.80
CA GLU A 211 -27.51 0.72 -38.83
C GLU A 211 -26.65 0.02 -37.76
N ALA A 212 -27.12 -1.10 -37.20
CA ALA A 212 -26.34 -1.90 -36.25
C ALA A 212 -25.04 -2.46 -36.86
N THR A 213 -25.02 -2.83 -38.14
CA THR A 213 -23.77 -3.22 -38.82
C THR A 213 -22.85 -2.02 -39.09
N ALA A 214 -23.40 -0.86 -39.47
CA ALA A 214 -22.62 0.36 -39.67
C ALA A 214 -21.91 0.76 -38.36
N ILE A 215 -22.67 0.89 -37.27
CA ILE A 215 -22.17 1.19 -35.91
C ILE A 215 -21.11 0.17 -35.47
N ARG A 216 -21.33 -1.13 -35.72
CA ARG A 216 -20.32 -2.16 -35.42
C ARG A 216 -19.02 -1.94 -36.20
N THR A 217 -19.08 -1.72 -37.51
CA THR A 217 -17.85 -1.52 -38.31
C THR A 217 -17.14 -0.21 -37.96
N GLU A 218 -17.86 0.83 -37.54
CA GLU A 218 -17.26 2.08 -37.06
C GLU A 218 -16.59 1.88 -35.69
N ALA A 219 -17.26 1.21 -34.74
CA ALA A 219 -16.68 0.85 -33.45
C ALA A 219 -15.43 -0.05 -33.60
N GLU A 220 -15.45 -1.01 -34.53
CA GLU A 220 -14.29 -1.86 -34.85
C GLU A 220 -13.12 -1.07 -35.44
N LYS A 221 -13.39 -0.11 -36.35
CA LYS A 221 -12.38 0.81 -36.89
C LYS A 221 -11.81 1.73 -35.81
N GLY A 222 -12.66 2.32 -34.97
CA GLY A 222 -12.26 3.16 -33.84
C GLY A 222 -11.39 2.39 -32.84
N ALA A 223 -11.81 1.18 -32.46
CA ALA A 223 -11.02 0.31 -31.59
C ALA A 223 -9.70 -0.13 -32.23
N ALA A 224 -9.64 -0.33 -33.56
CA ALA A 224 -8.39 -0.60 -34.27
C ALA A 224 -7.45 0.62 -34.29
N ALA A 225 -7.98 1.82 -34.51
CA ALA A 225 -7.23 3.07 -34.45
C ALA A 225 -6.66 3.33 -33.04
N LEU A 226 -7.46 3.14 -31.99
CA LEU A 226 -7.03 3.26 -30.60
C LEU A 226 -5.95 2.21 -30.24
N ARG A 227 -6.10 0.95 -30.66
CA ARG A 227 -5.05 -0.07 -30.48
C ARG A 227 -3.75 0.34 -31.17
N SER A 228 -3.81 0.82 -32.41
CA SER A 228 -2.65 1.30 -33.17
C SER A 228 -1.96 2.49 -32.49
N LEU A 229 -2.74 3.45 -31.99
CA LEU A 229 -2.26 4.61 -31.25
C LEU A 229 -1.54 4.19 -29.96
N VAL A 230 -2.15 3.35 -29.13
CA VAL A 230 -1.55 2.85 -27.88
C VAL A 230 -0.31 2.00 -28.15
N THR A 231 -0.29 1.17 -29.20
CA THR A 231 0.94 0.47 -29.62
C THR A 231 2.04 1.44 -30.04
N ARG A 232 1.71 2.50 -30.78
CA ARG A 232 2.69 3.53 -31.16
C ARG A 232 3.24 4.28 -29.93
N GLU A 233 2.37 4.74 -29.03
CA GLU A 233 2.78 5.46 -27.81
C GLU A 233 3.64 4.57 -26.89
N THR A 234 3.23 3.33 -26.65
CA THR A 234 4.01 2.39 -25.82
C THR A 234 5.37 2.04 -26.44
N THR A 235 5.47 1.88 -27.77
CA THR A 235 6.78 1.71 -28.44
C THR A 235 7.63 2.98 -28.38
N GLN A 236 7.03 4.17 -28.46
CA GLN A 236 7.75 5.46 -28.34
C GLN A 236 8.29 5.65 -26.91
N LEU A 237 7.44 5.52 -25.89
CA LEU A 237 7.83 5.63 -24.48
C LEU A 237 8.90 4.59 -24.10
N ARG A 238 8.79 3.36 -24.63
CA ARG A 238 9.83 2.34 -24.47
C ARG A 238 11.15 2.76 -25.11
N ALA A 239 11.13 3.25 -26.35
CA ALA A 239 12.34 3.71 -27.05
C ALA A 239 12.95 4.96 -26.40
N GLU A 240 12.16 5.76 -25.69
CA GLU A 240 12.58 6.92 -24.91
C GLU A 240 13.26 6.50 -23.59
N ALA A 241 12.60 5.66 -22.78
CA ALA A 241 13.21 5.07 -21.58
C ALA A 241 14.48 4.26 -21.88
N GLU A 242 14.51 3.51 -22.99
CA GLU A 242 15.71 2.82 -23.45
C GLU A 242 16.84 3.77 -23.87
N ARG A 243 16.57 5.03 -24.24
CA ARG A 243 17.61 6.06 -24.45
C ARG A 243 18.07 6.65 -23.12
N GLU A 244 17.14 7.00 -22.24
CA GLU A 244 17.44 7.57 -20.92
C GLU A 244 18.35 6.63 -20.10
N VAL A 245 18.05 5.33 -20.07
CA VAL A 245 18.92 4.32 -19.42
C VAL A 245 20.30 4.24 -20.07
N ARG A 246 20.42 4.39 -21.40
CA ARG A 246 21.72 4.44 -22.08
C ARG A 246 22.51 5.70 -21.75
N GLU A 247 21.86 6.85 -21.65
CA GLU A 247 22.49 8.10 -21.26
C GLU A 247 22.91 8.10 -19.78
N MET A 248 22.06 7.56 -18.89
CA MET A 248 22.40 7.34 -17.48
C MET A 248 23.62 6.43 -17.34
N ASN A 249 23.66 5.31 -18.04
CA ASN A 249 24.79 4.38 -18.00
C ASN A 249 26.08 5.01 -18.56
N ALA A 250 25.99 5.87 -19.58
CA ALA A 250 27.13 6.63 -20.10
C ALA A 250 27.68 7.62 -19.06
N ARG A 251 26.79 8.40 -18.41
CA ARG A 251 27.16 9.31 -17.32
C ARG A 251 27.78 8.56 -16.12
N VAL A 252 27.27 7.38 -15.78
CA VAL A 252 27.86 6.54 -14.73
C VAL A 252 29.28 6.11 -15.10
N LEU A 253 29.52 5.69 -16.35
CA LEU A 253 30.87 5.33 -16.82
C LEU A 253 31.83 6.53 -16.82
N GLU A 254 31.35 7.73 -17.16
CA GLU A 254 32.12 8.98 -17.06
C GLU A 254 32.46 9.34 -15.59
N PHE A 255 31.52 9.10 -14.65
CA PHE A 255 31.78 9.26 -13.22
C PHE A 255 32.74 8.20 -12.67
N GLU A 256 32.66 6.95 -13.15
CA GLU A 256 33.61 5.90 -12.79
C GLU A 256 35.03 6.23 -13.30
N GLU A 257 35.18 6.68 -14.56
CA GLU A 257 36.48 7.09 -15.11
C GLU A 257 37.07 8.30 -14.38
N THR A 258 36.25 9.32 -14.06
CA THR A 258 36.74 10.47 -13.27
C THR A 258 37.08 10.10 -11.83
N LEU A 259 36.41 9.08 -11.26
CA LEU A 259 36.74 8.53 -9.95
C LEU A 259 38.05 7.74 -9.97
N THR A 260 38.28 6.86 -10.96
CA THR A 260 39.53 6.09 -11.07
C THR A 260 40.71 7.01 -11.33
N ARG A 261 40.61 7.96 -12.27
CA ARG A 261 41.66 8.97 -12.51
C ARG A 261 42.02 9.72 -11.22
N ARG A 262 41.02 10.17 -10.45
CA ARG A 262 41.25 10.86 -9.16
C ARG A 262 41.84 9.93 -8.09
N GLN A 263 41.54 8.64 -8.10
CA GLN A 263 42.16 7.65 -7.22
C GLN A 263 43.61 7.39 -7.61
N ASP A 264 43.92 7.33 -8.90
CA ASP A 264 45.28 7.13 -9.42
C ASP A 264 46.15 8.37 -9.18
N ASP A 265 45.61 9.57 -9.37
CA ASP A 265 46.26 10.84 -9.03
C ASP A 265 46.57 10.91 -7.52
N ALA A 266 45.59 10.60 -6.66
CA ALA A 266 45.78 10.61 -5.21
C ALA A 266 46.76 9.51 -4.72
N GLN A 267 46.81 8.36 -5.39
CA GLN A 267 47.81 7.32 -5.12
C GLN A 267 49.21 7.77 -5.54
N GLN A 268 49.35 8.47 -6.67
CA GLN A 268 50.63 9.05 -7.10
C GLN A 268 51.09 10.15 -6.15
N GLU A 269 50.22 11.08 -5.74
CA GLU A 269 50.52 12.08 -4.71
C GLU A 269 50.95 11.44 -3.38
N PHE A 270 50.25 10.39 -2.94
CA PHE A 270 50.60 9.65 -1.73
C PHE A 270 51.97 8.94 -1.85
N LEU A 271 52.27 8.31 -2.99
CA LEU A 271 53.58 7.69 -3.24
C LEU A 271 54.71 8.74 -3.31
N VAL A 272 54.48 9.90 -3.91
CA VAL A 272 55.45 11.00 -3.94
C VAL A 272 55.69 11.53 -2.53
N LEU A 273 54.64 11.78 -1.74
CA LEU A 273 54.74 12.22 -0.35
C LEU A 273 55.41 11.17 0.54
N HIS A 274 55.09 9.89 0.35
CA HIS A 274 55.72 8.78 1.06
C HIS A 274 57.23 8.70 0.75
N ASN A 275 57.62 8.77 -0.53
CA ASN A 275 59.02 8.78 -0.93
C ASN A 275 59.77 10.02 -0.40
N GLN A 276 59.12 11.19 -0.36
CA GLN A 276 59.68 12.40 0.27
C GLN A 276 59.86 12.23 1.79
N ALA A 277 58.90 11.60 2.47
CA ALA A 277 58.96 11.31 3.90
C ALA A 277 60.03 10.27 4.24
N VAL A 278 60.18 9.20 3.43
CA VAL A 278 61.26 8.21 3.54
C VAL A 278 62.61 8.90 3.31
N ALA A 279 62.79 9.64 2.22
CA ALA A 279 64.03 10.38 1.96
C ALA A 279 64.30 11.50 2.98
N HIS A 280 63.32 11.93 3.78
CA HIS A 280 63.50 12.82 4.92
C HIS A 280 63.93 12.06 6.18
N ALA A 281 63.32 10.92 6.47
CA ALA A 281 63.71 10.02 7.54
C ALA A 281 65.14 9.48 7.34
N GLU A 282 65.48 9.04 6.13
CA GLU A 282 66.83 8.57 5.75
C GLU A 282 67.88 9.67 5.96
N ARG A 283 67.57 10.92 5.59
CA ARG A 283 68.45 12.07 5.86
C ARG A 283 68.64 12.31 7.35
N ILE A 284 67.57 12.27 8.16
CA ILE A 284 67.67 12.40 9.62
C ILE A 284 68.48 11.25 10.22
N THR A 285 68.29 10.00 9.77
CA THR A 285 69.09 8.87 10.27
C THR A 285 70.56 8.96 9.84
N ASN A 286 70.85 9.45 8.64
CA ASN A 286 72.23 9.63 8.17
C ASN A 286 72.93 10.78 8.90
N ASP A 287 72.27 11.91 9.10
CA ASP A 287 72.76 13.05 9.90
C ASP A 287 73.01 12.65 11.36
N ALA A 288 72.06 11.92 11.98
CA ALA A 288 72.25 11.36 13.33
C ALA A 288 73.40 10.34 13.39
N ASN A 289 73.54 9.46 12.38
CA ASN A 289 74.65 8.51 12.30
C ASN A 289 76.01 9.22 12.11
N GLU A 290 76.06 10.29 11.31
CA GLU A 290 77.27 11.12 11.13
C GLU A 290 77.60 11.89 12.41
N GLN A 291 76.61 12.44 13.11
CA GLN A 291 76.78 13.09 14.41
C GLN A 291 77.30 12.09 15.47
N VAL A 292 76.78 10.86 15.50
CA VAL A 292 77.28 9.79 16.38
C VAL A 292 78.70 9.38 16.00
N ALA A 293 79.01 9.21 14.71
CA ALA A 293 80.36 8.86 14.24
C ALA A 293 81.38 9.97 14.56
N ALA A 294 81.03 11.23 14.34
CA ALA A 294 81.85 12.39 14.70
C ALA A 294 82.04 12.52 16.21
N SER A 295 81.02 12.19 17.01
CA SER A 295 81.12 12.16 18.47
C SER A 295 82.02 11.02 18.97
N LEU A 296 81.96 9.84 18.34
CA LEU A 296 82.85 8.71 18.62
C LEU A 296 84.31 9.01 18.25
N ASP A 297 84.57 9.58 17.08
CA ASP A 297 85.91 10.02 16.68
C ASP A 297 86.42 11.17 17.57
N HIS A 298 85.56 12.10 17.99
CA HIS A 298 85.94 13.13 18.97
C HIS A 298 86.34 12.51 20.32
N ALA A 299 85.56 11.53 20.81
CA ALA A 299 85.89 10.78 22.01
C ALA A 299 87.19 9.97 21.87
N GLN A 300 87.43 9.34 20.71
CA GLN A 300 88.70 8.65 20.41
C GLN A 300 89.89 9.62 20.37
N ARG A 301 89.73 10.80 19.75
CA ARG A 301 90.76 11.86 19.73
C ARG A 301 91.01 12.47 21.11
N ILE A 302 90.02 12.49 22.01
CA ILE A 302 90.22 12.84 23.42
C ILE A 302 90.94 11.70 24.16
N SER A 303 90.55 10.45 23.96
CA SER A 303 91.19 9.27 24.59
C SER A 303 92.66 9.17 24.20
N ALA A 304 93.00 9.27 22.91
CA ALA A 304 94.38 9.22 22.43
C ALA A 304 95.23 10.37 23.02
N LYS A 305 94.66 11.57 23.15
CA LYS A 305 95.33 12.69 23.86
C LYS A 305 95.52 12.39 25.34
N ALA A 306 94.53 11.77 26.00
CA ALA A 306 94.64 11.37 27.40
C ALA A 306 95.71 10.29 27.59
N ASP A 307 95.78 9.29 26.70
CA ASP A 307 96.82 8.26 26.68
C ASP A 307 98.22 8.86 26.46
N ASP A 308 98.36 9.82 25.55
CA ASP A 308 99.63 10.51 25.30
C ASP A 308 100.01 11.47 26.45
N TYR A 309 99.06 12.14 27.09
CA TYR A 309 99.31 12.86 28.34
C TYR A 309 99.71 11.90 29.47
N GLU A 310 99.08 10.72 29.58
CA GLU A 310 99.42 9.72 30.60
C GLU A 310 100.82 9.12 30.36
N ARG A 311 101.19 8.86 29.10
CA ARG A 311 102.57 8.48 28.70
C ARG A 311 103.57 9.59 29.00
N LEU A 312 103.25 10.84 28.67
CA LEU A 312 104.09 12.00 28.98
C LEU A 312 104.30 12.12 30.49
N MET A 313 103.23 12.07 31.28
CA MET A 313 103.29 12.13 32.75
C MET A 313 104.07 10.95 33.36
N ARG A 314 103.90 9.72 32.85
CA ARG A 314 104.75 8.57 33.25
C ARG A 314 106.22 8.81 32.92
N SER A 315 106.54 9.31 31.74
CA SER A 315 107.93 9.59 31.35
C SER A 315 108.54 10.73 32.17
N GLN A 316 107.77 11.78 32.46
CA GLN A 316 108.18 12.87 33.35
C GLN A 316 108.41 12.36 34.76
N ALA A 317 107.50 11.56 35.32
CA ALA A 317 107.67 10.91 36.62
C ALA A 317 108.95 10.05 36.67
N GLN A 318 109.22 9.25 35.63
CA GLN A 318 110.47 8.47 35.52
C GLN A 318 111.71 9.36 35.43
N THR A 319 111.68 10.50 34.73
CA THR A 319 112.82 11.43 34.70
C THR A 319 113.03 12.16 36.03
N ILE A 320 111.96 12.51 36.74
CA ILE A 320 112.01 13.13 38.07
C ILE A 320 112.54 12.12 39.09
N GLU A 321 112.12 10.84 39.00
CA GLU A 321 112.65 9.76 39.82
C GLU A 321 114.14 9.52 39.53
N ALA A 322 114.54 9.48 38.26
CA ALA A 322 115.94 9.30 37.87
C ALA A 322 116.84 10.47 38.33
N ASP A 323 116.39 11.72 38.18
CA ASP A 323 117.09 12.91 38.70
C ASP A 323 117.16 12.89 40.24
N ALA A 324 116.07 12.52 40.92
CA ALA A 324 116.10 12.31 42.38
C ALA A 324 117.09 11.21 42.80
N GLN A 325 117.16 10.09 42.08
CA GLN A 325 118.14 9.02 42.32
C GLN A 325 119.58 9.50 42.05
N VAL A 326 119.82 10.30 41.01
CA VAL A 326 121.15 10.88 40.72
C VAL A 326 121.56 11.89 41.80
N ARG A 327 120.67 12.78 42.22
CA ARG A 327 120.90 13.72 43.33
C ARG A 327 121.17 12.98 44.64
N ALA A 328 120.45 11.89 44.92
CA ALA A 328 120.67 11.05 46.09
C ALA A 328 122.01 10.31 46.06
N ARG A 329 122.47 9.87 44.87
CA ARG A 329 123.82 9.30 44.70
C ARG A 329 124.91 10.35 44.90
N ASP A 330 124.78 11.52 44.29
CA ASP A 330 125.74 12.61 44.41
C ASP A 330 125.81 13.19 45.85
N THR A 331 124.71 13.25 46.59
CA THR A 331 124.79 13.61 48.03
C THR A 331 125.45 12.51 48.86
N LEU A 332 125.20 11.23 48.57
CA LEU A 332 125.92 10.11 49.20
C LEU A 332 127.41 10.08 48.86
N ASP A 333 127.81 10.40 47.63
CA ASP A 333 129.21 10.43 47.23
C ASP A 333 129.92 11.69 47.74
N ARG A 334 129.26 12.85 47.78
CA ARG A 334 129.76 14.04 48.51
C ARG A 334 129.90 13.75 50.02
N ALA A 335 129.00 12.97 50.61
CA ALA A 335 129.13 12.51 51.99
C ALA A 335 130.31 11.53 52.17
N ARG A 336 130.50 10.56 51.26
CA ARG A 336 131.67 9.65 51.26
C ARG A 336 132.99 10.41 51.14
N VAL A 337 133.11 11.34 50.21
CA VAL A 337 134.31 12.17 50.03
C VAL A 337 134.58 13.04 51.26
N LYS A 338 133.54 13.60 51.89
CA LYS A 338 133.67 14.33 53.16
C LYS A 338 134.14 13.41 54.29
N SER A 339 133.57 12.21 54.43
CA SER A 339 133.98 11.22 55.43
C SER A 339 135.40 10.72 55.20
N GLN A 340 135.79 10.43 53.95
CA GLN A 340 137.16 10.04 53.61
C GLN A 340 138.14 11.16 53.95
N LYS A 341 137.83 12.42 53.59
CA LYS A 341 138.67 13.57 53.95
C LYS A 341 138.78 13.79 55.47
N ILE A 342 137.75 13.44 56.25
CA ILE A 342 137.82 13.42 57.72
C ILE A 342 138.74 12.28 58.19
N VAL A 343 138.61 11.07 57.64
CA VAL A 343 139.51 9.93 57.95
C VAL A 343 140.96 10.28 57.62
N ASP A 344 141.25 10.76 56.41
CA ASP A 344 142.58 11.17 55.97
C ASP A 344 143.16 12.28 56.87
N SER A 345 142.33 13.25 57.27
CA SER A 345 142.72 14.30 58.21
C SER A 345 143.03 13.76 59.61
N VAL A 346 142.25 12.81 60.11
CA VAL A 346 142.49 12.14 61.40
C VAL A 346 143.74 11.27 61.33
N THR A 347 143.94 10.46 60.28
CA THR A 347 145.12 9.62 60.08
C THR A 347 146.40 10.45 59.88
N SER A 348 146.31 11.56 59.14
CA SER A 348 147.40 12.53 59.02
C SER A 348 147.77 13.10 60.39
N HIS A 349 146.78 13.59 61.14
CA HIS A 349 146.98 14.16 62.48
C HIS A 349 147.55 13.15 63.48
N THR A 350 147.03 11.91 63.55
CA THR A 350 147.60 10.87 64.42
C THR A 350 149.00 10.47 63.99
N SER A 351 149.32 10.41 62.70
CA SER A 351 150.69 10.16 62.22
C SER A 351 151.66 11.31 62.52
N ALA A 352 151.17 12.56 62.55
CA ALA A 352 151.94 13.74 62.94
C ALA A 352 152.21 13.76 64.44
N VAL A 353 151.19 13.46 65.27
CA VAL A 353 151.34 13.30 66.73
C VAL A 353 152.28 12.14 67.07
N LEU A 354 152.23 11.03 66.33
CA LEU A 354 153.18 9.91 66.50
C LEU A 354 154.61 10.35 66.20
N ARG A 355 154.83 11.09 65.11
CA ARG A 355 156.15 11.59 64.73
C ARG A 355 156.68 12.63 65.71
N ASP A 356 155.84 13.56 66.17
CA ASP A 356 156.23 14.55 67.18
C ASP A 356 156.61 13.87 68.51
N ALA A 357 155.88 12.83 68.92
CA ALA A 357 156.26 11.99 70.05
C ALA A 357 157.58 11.22 69.83
N GLU A 358 157.85 10.72 68.62
CA GLU A 358 159.13 10.09 68.26
C GLU A 358 160.30 11.09 68.16
N ASP A 359 160.05 12.33 67.74
CA ASP A 359 161.02 13.42 67.71
C ASP A 359 161.33 13.92 69.13
N GLN A 360 160.31 14.13 69.98
CA GLN A 360 160.50 14.41 71.41
C GLN A 360 161.27 13.27 72.12
N ALA A 361 160.98 12.01 71.81
CA ALA A 361 161.71 10.86 72.34
C ALA A 361 163.17 10.79 71.85
N ARG A 362 163.49 11.34 70.67
CA ARG A 362 164.88 11.52 70.19
C ARG A 362 165.55 12.72 70.86
N GLN A 363 164.84 13.84 71.01
CA GLN A 363 165.29 15.07 71.68
C GLN A 363 165.74 14.79 73.13
N LEU A 364 164.94 14.05 73.89
CA LEU A 364 165.23 13.68 75.29
C LEU A 364 166.48 12.79 75.41
N ARG A 365 166.71 11.85 74.48
CA ARG A 365 167.94 11.03 74.45
C ARG A 365 169.19 11.86 74.15
N TRP A 366 169.07 12.81 73.23
CA TRP A 366 170.16 13.72 72.88
C TRP A 366 170.53 14.66 74.04
N GLN A 367 169.53 15.20 74.75
CA GLN A 367 169.73 16.01 75.96
C GLN A 367 170.43 15.22 77.09
N GLN A 368 170.11 13.94 77.28
CA GLN A 368 170.83 13.07 78.23
C GLN A 368 172.31 12.88 77.85
N GLN A 369 172.65 12.81 76.57
CA GLN A 369 174.06 12.76 76.13
C GLN A 369 174.81 14.08 76.35
N GLN A 370 174.19 15.24 76.11
CA GLN A 370 174.83 16.54 76.38
C GLN A 370 175.09 16.79 77.88
N LEU A 371 174.16 16.39 78.75
CA LEU A 371 174.36 16.44 80.20
C LEU A 371 175.54 15.55 80.64
N ALA A 372 175.74 14.39 80.02
CA ALA A 372 176.86 13.51 80.31
C ALA A 372 178.23 14.11 79.91
N SER A 373 178.32 14.84 78.79
CA SER A 373 179.58 15.51 78.40
C SER A 373 179.87 16.76 79.24
N PHE A 374 178.86 17.58 79.54
CA PHE A 374 179.05 18.81 80.33
C PHE A 374 179.49 18.51 81.78
N MET A 375 178.98 17.41 82.36
CA MET A 375 179.39 16.92 83.69
C MET A 375 180.85 16.41 83.76
N ALA A 376 181.56 16.26 82.63
CA ALA A 376 182.99 15.95 82.63
C ALA A 376 183.87 17.21 82.71
N GLU A 377 183.50 18.27 81.99
CA GLU A 377 184.32 19.48 81.83
C GLU A 377 184.28 20.40 83.07
N VAL A 378 183.13 20.45 83.77
CA VAL A 378 182.94 21.24 85.01
C VAL A 378 183.66 20.60 86.23
N ARG A 379 184.43 19.53 86.05
CA ARG A 379 185.02 18.75 87.16
C ARG A 379 186.42 19.18 87.60
N GLU A 380 187.14 19.99 86.81
CA GLU A 380 188.57 20.26 87.04
C GLU A 380 188.90 21.65 87.59
N LEU A 381 188.01 22.66 87.47
CA LEU A 381 188.27 24.01 87.99
C LEU A 381 187.13 24.57 88.87
N ILE A 382 187.51 24.96 90.09
CA ILE A 382 186.68 25.63 91.12
C ILE A 382 185.59 24.74 91.77
N ARG A 383 186.07 23.86 92.66
CA ARG A 383 185.48 23.61 93.99
C ARG A 383 185.33 24.94 94.79
N PRO A 384 184.50 25.03 95.86
CA PRO A 384 183.69 23.99 96.51
C PRO A 384 182.22 24.41 96.79
N ASP A 385 181.48 23.57 97.55
CA ASP A 385 180.21 23.81 98.27
C ASP A 385 179.00 24.31 97.43
N GLY A 386 177.87 23.60 97.33
CA GLY A 386 176.91 23.31 98.42
C GLY A 386 175.59 24.10 98.17
N ILE A 387 174.38 23.81 98.66
CA ILE A 387 173.76 22.79 99.53
C ILE A 387 172.22 22.82 99.24
N PHE A 388 171.54 21.67 99.05
CA PHE A 388 170.05 21.50 99.03
C PHE A 388 169.23 22.39 98.03
N SER A 389 167.90 22.28 97.84
CA SER A 389 166.84 21.34 98.28
C SER A 389 165.77 21.14 97.16
N ASP A 390 164.92 20.12 97.34
CA ASP A 390 163.59 19.93 96.71
C ASP A 390 162.54 20.93 97.30
N GLN A 391 161.25 20.74 97.00
CA GLN A 391 160.03 21.43 97.49
C GLN A 391 159.62 22.72 96.72
N GLN A 392 158.32 23.05 96.48
CA GLN A 392 157.04 22.31 96.50
C GLN A 392 155.89 23.18 95.91
N THR A 393 154.73 22.57 95.59
CA THR A 393 153.33 23.13 95.74
C THR A 393 152.85 24.34 94.88
N ASP A 394 151.54 24.60 94.65
CA ASP A 394 150.30 23.90 95.07
C ASP A 394 149.04 24.12 94.16
N ASP A 395 147.94 23.47 94.57
CA ASP A 395 146.52 23.90 94.55
C ASP A 395 145.67 23.98 93.25
N LEU A 396 144.88 22.91 93.04
CA LEU A 396 143.42 22.79 93.30
C LEU A 396 142.34 23.81 92.82
N ARG A 397 141.16 23.22 92.52
CA ARG A 397 139.74 23.72 92.66
C ARG A 397 139.10 24.51 91.45
N PRO A 398 137.74 24.63 91.34
CA PRO A 398 136.84 23.54 90.85
C PRO A 398 135.60 24.01 90.01
N ALA A 399 134.62 23.10 89.80
CA ALA A 399 133.15 23.36 89.76
C ALA A 399 132.52 24.06 88.52
N GLU A 400 131.21 24.03 88.20
CA GLU A 400 130.03 23.14 88.47
C GLU A 400 128.91 23.46 87.40
N LEU A 401 128.14 22.51 86.85
CA LEU A 401 126.74 22.07 87.21
C LEU A 401 125.57 22.96 86.66
N LEU A 402 124.38 22.32 86.49
CA LEU A 402 122.99 22.83 86.34
C LEU A 402 122.40 23.28 84.96
N GLY A 403 121.30 22.59 84.58
CA GLY A 403 120.00 23.16 84.16
C GLY A 403 119.77 23.53 82.68
N ASP A 404 118.51 23.63 82.20
CA ASP A 404 117.25 22.99 82.65
C ASP A 404 116.17 23.05 81.51
N GLU A 405 115.00 22.46 81.76
CA GLU A 405 113.73 22.57 81.00
C GLU A 405 113.05 23.98 81.18
N PRO A 406 111.82 24.30 80.66
CA PRO A 406 111.02 23.72 79.55
C PRO A 406 110.30 24.78 78.65
N ARG A 407 109.41 24.31 77.76
CA ARG A 407 108.01 24.78 77.47
C ARG A 407 107.66 26.19 76.89
N ASP A 408 106.47 26.17 76.25
CA ASP A 408 105.43 27.22 76.08
C ASP A 408 105.83 28.53 75.32
N ASP A 409 104.94 29.30 74.68
CA ASP A 409 103.50 29.13 74.40
C ASP A 409 103.05 29.88 73.11
N GLU A 410 101.76 29.72 72.74
CA GLU A 410 100.87 30.65 72.00
C GLU A 410 101.27 31.19 70.59
N GLY A 411 100.32 31.49 69.69
CA GLY A 411 98.86 31.31 69.77
C GLY A 411 98.09 32.10 68.69
N ASP A 412 96.75 31.91 68.68
CA ASP A 412 95.71 32.71 67.98
C ASP A 412 95.74 32.76 66.43
N ALA A 413 94.62 32.79 65.67
CA ALA A 413 93.21 32.41 65.87
C ALA A 413 92.72 31.84 64.51
N SER A 414 91.86 30.82 64.38
CA SER A 414 90.59 30.48 65.03
C SER A 414 89.35 31.24 64.50
N ARG A 415 88.45 30.46 63.89
CA ARG A 415 87.01 30.64 63.51
C ARG A 415 86.78 30.06 62.11
N SER A 416 85.93 29.04 61.90
CA SER A 416 84.48 28.91 62.18
C SER A 416 83.64 29.81 61.24
N GLU A 417 82.47 29.39 60.75
CA GLU A 417 81.55 28.36 61.27
C GLU A 417 80.60 27.83 60.17
N LYS A 418 80.06 26.61 60.34
CA LYS A 418 78.76 26.05 59.85
C LYS A 418 78.36 26.17 58.36
N GLU A 419 77.99 25.08 57.67
CA GLU A 419 76.84 24.17 57.88
C GLU A 419 75.49 24.80 57.49
N ILE A 420 74.83 24.21 56.48
CA ILE A 420 73.38 23.89 56.41
C ILE A 420 73.17 22.93 55.22
N VAL A 421 72.15 22.07 55.31
CA VAL A 421 71.79 21.00 54.36
C VAL A 421 70.31 21.22 53.94
N GLU A 422 69.76 20.36 53.05
CA GLU A 422 68.33 20.31 52.66
C GLU A 422 67.89 21.41 51.64
N ILE A 423 66.90 21.27 50.74
CA ILE A 423 66.03 20.17 50.22
C ILE A 423 65.48 20.66 48.83
N VAL A 424 65.43 19.90 47.72
CA VAL A 424 64.33 19.00 47.25
C VAL A 424 62.97 19.72 47.09
N ASP A 425 62.26 19.78 45.95
CA ASP A 425 62.54 19.43 44.53
C ASP A 425 62.27 20.68 43.62
N ASP A 426 61.55 20.80 42.49
CA ASP A 426 60.72 19.96 41.58
C ASP A 426 60.66 20.60 40.17
N PRO A 427 60.53 19.81 39.09
CA PRO A 427 59.98 20.27 37.81
C PRO A 427 58.86 19.36 37.25
N ILE A 428 57.59 19.72 37.52
CA ILE A 428 56.35 19.23 36.88
C ILE A 428 56.52 18.84 35.41
N THR A 429 56.24 17.58 35.03
CA THR A 429 55.97 17.19 33.63
C THR A 429 55.02 15.98 33.52
N THR A 430 54.32 15.88 32.38
CA THR A 430 53.56 14.75 31.80
C THR A 430 52.13 14.41 32.28
N LEU A 431 51.25 14.39 31.27
CA LEU A 431 50.04 13.57 31.04
C LEU A 431 48.81 13.79 31.96
#